data_AF-A0A970JY38-F1
#
_entry.id   AF-A0A970JY38-F1
#
_cell.length_a   1.000
_cell.length_b   1.000
_cell.length_c   1.000
_cell.angle_alpha   90.00
_cell.angle_beta   90.00
_cell.angle_gamma   90.00
#
_symmetry.space_group_name_H-M   'P 1'
#
loop_
_entity.id
_entity.type
_entity.pdbx_description
1 polymer ?
#
loop_
_entity_poly.entity_id
_entity_poly.type
_entity_poly.pdbx_seq_one_letter_code
_entity_poly.pdbx_strand_id
1 'polypeptide(L)'
;MENLWWKVFALILCATLLFLAPLLNILERQDDIAYNVVFAECNRFADACRDTGYITPNMYQEFVERINSTGNTYEIKLFHINRTVIPVYTQTEGGLTFTGEYEVSHILIDEKEILDTLFPGEDHLEELNRYEFKMGDFFFVEVKNRGKTMATAVRDMILFSDTQTPSIFVRAGGMVRNEAY
;
A
#
# COMPACT_ATOMS: atom_id res chain seq x y z
N MET A 1 -32.99 39.14 33.55
CA MET A 1 -31.59 38.91 33.08
C MET A 1 -31.24 37.43 32.86
N GLU A 2 -32.11 36.48 33.25
CA GLU A 2 -31.84 35.03 33.16
C GLU A 2 -31.76 34.47 31.72
N ASN A 3 -32.33 35.17 30.72
CA ASN A 3 -32.31 34.72 29.32
C ASN A 3 -31.08 35.17 28.51
N LEU A 4 -30.15 35.94 29.10
CA LEU A 4 -28.99 36.47 28.37
C LEU A 4 -27.86 35.44 28.26
N TRP A 5 -27.61 34.68 29.33
CA TRP A 5 -26.51 33.70 29.40
C TRP A 5 -26.65 32.57 28.37
N TRP A 6 -27.85 32.00 28.24
CA TRP A 6 -28.11 30.97 27.21
C TRP A 6 -27.96 31.52 25.78
N LYS A 7 -28.37 32.77 25.54
CA LYS A 7 -28.23 33.41 24.22
C LYS A 7 -26.76 33.65 23.86
N VAL A 8 -25.96 34.12 24.82
CA VAL A 8 -24.50 34.29 24.64
C VAL A 8 -23.84 32.93 24.39
N PHE A 9 -24.21 31.89 25.16
CA PHE A 9 -23.72 30.53 24.94
C PHE A 9 -24.10 30.00 23.55
N ALA A 10 -25.36 30.14 23.14
CA ALA A 10 -25.84 29.70 21.83
C ALA A 10 -25.14 30.43 20.69
N LEU A 11 -24.84 31.73 20.85
CA LEU A 11 -24.08 32.51 19.88
C LEU A 11 -22.65 31.99 19.73
N ILE A 12 -21.97 31.72 20.85
CA ILE A 12 -20.61 31.15 20.84
C ILE A 12 -20.62 29.76 20.20
N LEU A 13 -21.58 28.90 20.58
CA LEU A 13 -21.73 27.57 19.99
C LEU A 13 -21.93 27.65 18.47
N CYS A 14 -22.82 28.54 18.01
CA CYS A 14 -23.09 28.73 16.59
C CYS A 14 -21.85 29.23 15.83
N ALA A 15 -21.12 30.20 16.39
CA ALA A 15 -19.86 30.68 15.82
C ALA A 15 -18.81 29.56 15.72
N THR A 16 -18.69 28.71 16.75
CA THR A 16 -17.78 27.55 16.73
C THR A 16 -18.18 26.55 15.64
N LEU A 17 -19.47 26.23 15.51
CA LEU A 17 -19.96 25.30 14.48
C LEU A 17 -19.71 25.83 13.05
N LEU A 18 -19.87 27.14 12.84
CA LEU A 18 -19.57 27.78 11.56
C LEU A 18 -18.09 27.72 11.17
N PHE A 19 -17.18 27.56 12.13
CA PHE A 19 -15.75 27.34 11.86
C PHE A 19 -15.41 25.85 11.72
N LEU A 20 -16.01 25.02 12.56
CA LEU A 20 -15.73 23.58 12.63
C LEU A 20 -16.20 22.83 11.37
N ALA A 21 -17.36 23.19 10.82
CA ALA A 21 -17.88 22.57 9.60
C ALA A 21 -16.97 22.78 8.37
N PRO A 22 -16.56 24.01 7.99
CA PRO A 22 -15.64 24.20 6.87
C PRO A 22 -14.24 23.63 7.15
N LEU A 23 -13.78 23.65 8.41
CA LEU A 23 -12.51 23.02 8.78
C LEU A 23 -12.53 21.52 8.49
N LEU A 24 -13.57 20.81 8.91
CA LEU A 24 -13.72 19.38 8.63
C LEU A 24 -13.74 19.10 7.12
N ASN A 25 -14.49 19.88 6.33
CA ASN A 25 -14.54 19.72 4.87
C ASN A 25 -13.16 19.90 4.22
N ILE A 26 -12.35 20.84 4.70
CA ILE A 26 -10.99 21.04 4.18
C ILE A 26 -10.11 19.84 4.51
N LEU A 27 -10.20 19.31 5.74
CA LEU A 27 -9.42 18.15 6.17
C LEU A 27 -9.82 16.89 5.40
N GLU A 28 -11.13 16.64 5.20
CA GLU A 28 -11.62 15.52 4.39
C GLU A 28 -11.11 15.63 2.94
N ARG A 29 -11.15 16.83 2.36
CA ARG A 29 -10.61 17.06 1.02
C ARG A 29 -9.09 16.85 0.96
N GLN A 30 -8.36 17.17 2.03
CA GLN A 30 -6.92 16.89 2.10
C GLN A 30 -6.66 15.38 2.13
N ASP A 31 -7.47 14.62 2.86
CA ASP A 31 -7.41 13.15 2.88
C ASP A 31 -7.74 12.55 1.49
N ASP A 32 -8.73 13.08 0.78
CA ASP A 32 -9.04 12.65 -0.60
C ASP A 32 -7.89 12.93 -1.57
N ILE A 33 -7.23 14.08 -1.45
CA ILE A 33 -6.04 14.40 -2.26
C ILE A 33 -4.91 13.41 -1.93
N ALA A 34 -4.66 13.15 -0.64
CA ALA A 34 -3.66 12.18 -0.22
C ALA A 34 -3.97 10.77 -0.75
N TYR A 35 -5.22 10.33 -0.69
CA TYR A 35 -5.66 9.06 -1.27
C TYR A 35 -5.35 8.99 -2.78
N ASN A 36 -5.71 10.02 -3.54
CA ASN A 36 -5.50 10.04 -4.99
C ASN A 36 -4.02 10.05 -5.36
N VAL A 37 -3.18 10.76 -4.60
CA VAL A 37 -1.72 10.72 -4.77
C VAL A 37 -1.20 9.31 -4.52
N VAL A 38 -1.53 8.71 -3.37
CA VAL A 38 -1.10 7.33 -3.05
C VAL A 38 -1.61 6.34 -4.11
N PHE A 39 -2.85 6.48 -4.58
CA PHE A 39 -3.40 5.66 -5.65
C PHE A 39 -2.62 5.77 -6.95
N ALA A 40 -2.32 6.99 -7.40
CA ALA A 40 -1.54 7.21 -8.62
C ALA A 40 -0.11 6.67 -8.48
N GLU A 41 0.54 6.92 -7.34
CA GLU A 41 1.90 6.50 -7.05
C GLU A 41 2.02 4.96 -6.95
N CYS A 42 1.05 4.29 -6.30
CA CYS A 42 0.97 2.84 -6.23
C CYS A 42 0.81 2.21 -7.62
N ASN A 43 -0.07 2.75 -8.46
CA ASN A 43 -0.23 2.26 -9.82
C ASN A 43 1.04 2.48 -10.64
N ARG A 44 1.65 3.68 -10.57
CA ARG A 44 2.89 3.95 -11.30
C ARG A 44 4.02 3.00 -10.89
N PHE A 45 4.19 2.75 -9.59
CA PHE A 45 5.20 1.82 -9.10
C PHE A 45 4.88 0.38 -9.52
N ALA A 46 3.63 -0.08 -9.34
CA ALA A 46 3.22 -1.42 -9.73
C ALA A 46 3.38 -1.67 -11.25
N ASP A 47 2.99 -0.71 -12.08
CA ASP A 47 3.13 -0.81 -13.54
C ASP A 47 4.59 -0.79 -13.95
N ALA A 48 5.42 0.09 -13.37
CA ALA A 48 6.86 0.10 -13.63
C ALA A 48 7.52 -1.26 -13.30
N CYS A 49 7.17 -1.88 -12.16
CA CYS A 49 7.66 -3.21 -11.78
C CYS A 49 7.17 -4.31 -12.74
N ARG A 50 5.92 -4.22 -13.21
CA ARG A 50 5.32 -5.21 -14.13
C ARG A 50 5.88 -5.12 -15.53
N ASP A 51 6.18 -3.91 -16.00
CA ASP A 51 6.71 -3.65 -17.34
C ASP A 51 8.20 -3.99 -17.39
N THR A 52 8.98 -3.58 -16.38
CA THR A 52 10.43 -3.86 -16.31
C THR A 52 10.75 -5.29 -15.90
N GLY A 53 9.88 -5.94 -15.13
CA GLY A 53 10.15 -7.27 -14.59
C GLY A 53 11.15 -7.28 -13.44
N TYR A 54 11.48 -6.13 -12.84
CA TYR A 54 12.33 -6.07 -11.64
C TYR A 54 11.97 -4.88 -10.73
N ILE A 55 12.45 -4.93 -9.48
CA ILE A 55 12.43 -3.81 -8.53
C ILE A 55 13.86 -3.40 -8.25
N THR A 56 14.14 -2.11 -8.26
CA THR A 56 15.41 -1.53 -7.78
C THR A 56 15.19 -0.75 -6.48
N PRO A 57 16.24 -0.58 -5.64
CA PRO A 57 16.18 0.22 -4.42
C PRO A 57 15.72 1.65 -4.69
N ASN A 58 16.21 2.26 -5.78
CA ASN A 58 15.83 3.62 -6.17
C ASN A 58 14.33 3.71 -6.50
N MET A 59 13.78 2.79 -7.29
CA MET A 59 12.33 2.77 -7.58
C MET A 59 11.49 2.68 -6.30
N TYR A 60 11.91 1.85 -5.35
CA TYR A 60 11.23 1.69 -4.08
C TYR A 60 11.36 2.95 -3.20
N GLN A 61 12.56 3.50 -3.05
CA GLN A 61 12.80 4.71 -2.27
C GLN A 61 12.03 5.91 -2.82
N GLU A 62 12.06 6.11 -4.14
CA GLU A 62 11.36 7.19 -4.81
C GLU A 62 9.83 7.03 -4.63
N PHE A 63 9.31 5.80 -4.65
CA PHE A 63 7.92 5.50 -4.31
C PHE A 63 7.58 5.88 -2.86
N VAL A 64 8.41 5.45 -1.90
CA VAL A 64 8.24 5.75 -0.46
C VAL A 64 8.28 7.27 -0.21
N GLU A 65 9.21 7.99 -0.82
CA GLU A 65 9.35 9.45 -0.68
C GLU A 65 8.11 10.18 -1.21
N ARG A 66 7.58 9.77 -2.37
CA ARG A 66 6.40 10.41 -2.97
C ARG A 66 5.14 10.18 -2.15
N ILE A 67 4.90 8.97 -1.64
CA ILE A 67 3.71 8.75 -0.79
C ILE A 67 3.84 9.50 0.54
N ASN A 68 5.03 9.54 1.14
CA ASN A 68 5.28 10.26 2.40
C ASN A 68 5.21 11.78 2.24
N SER A 69 5.36 12.32 1.01
CA SER A 69 5.18 13.75 0.73
C SER A 69 3.77 14.28 1.03
N THR A 70 2.78 13.40 1.15
CA THR A 70 1.41 13.75 1.56
C THR A 70 1.30 14.15 3.04
N GLY A 71 2.35 13.93 3.84
CA GLY A 71 2.39 14.26 5.27
C GLY A 71 1.77 13.21 6.19
N ASN A 72 1.28 12.10 5.63
CA ASN A 72 0.82 10.95 6.40
C ASN A 72 1.92 9.87 6.44
N THR A 73 1.89 9.06 7.50
CA THR A 73 2.74 7.87 7.61
C THR A 73 2.01 6.69 7.00
N TYR A 74 2.71 5.87 6.22
CA TYR A 74 2.15 4.67 5.59
C TYR A 74 2.88 3.40 6.02
N GLU A 75 2.15 2.29 6.02
CA GLU A 75 2.67 0.94 6.01
C GLU A 75 2.46 0.38 4.59
N ILE A 76 3.57 -0.02 3.99
CA ILE A 76 3.62 -0.60 2.64
C ILE A 76 3.73 -2.12 2.83
N LYS A 77 3.09 -2.87 1.94
CA LYS A 77 3.26 -4.32 1.82
C LYS A 77 3.42 -4.71 0.36
N LEU A 78 4.44 -5.50 0.08
CA LEU A 78 4.73 -6.03 -1.23
C LEU A 78 4.39 -7.53 -1.25
N PHE A 79 3.69 -7.97 -2.28
CA PHE A 79 3.34 -9.37 -2.49
C PHE A 79 3.79 -9.79 -3.88
N HIS A 80 4.64 -10.81 -3.93
CA HIS A 80 5.00 -11.46 -5.17
C HIS A 80 4.45 -12.88 -5.18
N ILE A 81 3.69 -13.23 -6.21
CA ILE A 81 3.15 -14.57 -6.42
C ILE A 81 3.90 -15.18 -7.60
N ASN A 82 4.82 -16.08 -7.28
CA ASN A 82 5.64 -16.80 -8.24
C ASN A 82 4.87 -18.02 -8.77
N ARG A 83 4.74 -18.12 -10.10
CA ARG A 83 4.09 -19.23 -10.78
C ARG A 83 5.11 -20.31 -11.09
N THR A 84 5.04 -21.42 -10.36
CA THR A 84 5.94 -22.56 -10.55
C THR A 84 5.18 -23.74 -11.15
N VAL A 85 5.81 -24.42 -12.12
CA VAL A 85 5.26 -25.61 -12.78
C VAL A 85 5.94 -26.84 -12.20
N ILE A 86 5.18 -27.72 -11.57
CA ILE A 86 5.68 -28.91 -10.88
C ILE A 86 5.25 -30.15 -11.67
N PRO A 87 6.19 -31.02 -12.09
CA PRO A 87 5.84 -32.29 -12.72
C PRO A 87 5.13 -33.22 -11.73
N VAL A 88 3.99 -33.77 -12.14
CA VAL A 88 3.24 -34.74 -11.33
C VAL A 88 3.85 -36.13 -11.50
N TYR A 89 4.07 -36.82 -10.37
CA TYR A 89 4.57 -38.19 -10.36
C TYR A 89 3.54 -39.11 -9.71
N THR A 90 3.29 -40.26 -10.33
CA THR A 90 2.51 -41.34 -9.72
C THR A 90 3.44 -42.40 -9.17
N GLN A 91 3.07 -42.96 -8.02
CA GLN A 91 3.79 -44.08 -7.44
C GLN A 91 3.17 -45.37 -7.96
N THR A 92 3.91 -46.11 -8.79
CA THR A 92 3.53 -47.45 -9.25
C THR A 92 4.67 -48.41 -8.92
N GLU A 93 4.36 -49.46 -8.14
CA GLU A 93 5.26 -50.56 -7.80
C GLU A 93 6.73 -50.17 -7.54
N GLY A 94 6.97 -49.32 -6.54
CA GLY A 94 8.32 -49.05 -6.01
C GLY A 94 9.14 -47.98 -6.73
N GLY A 95 8.60 -47.34 -7.78
CA GLY A 95 9.24 -46.22 -8.48
C GLY A 95 8.32 -45.01 -8.63
N LEU A 96 8.91 -43.81 -8.74
CA LEU A 96 8.21 -42.60 -9.16
C LEU A 96 8.19 -42.56 -10.69
N THR A 97 7.02 -42.70 -11.31
CA THR A 97 6.83 -42.53 -12.75
C THR A 97 6.23 -41.16 -13.03
N PHE A 98 6.85 -40.40 -13.93
CA PHE A 98 6.32 -39.11 -14.38
C PHE A 98 5.03 -39.35 -15.19
N THR A 99 3.94 -38.68 -14.83
CA THR A 99 2.63 -38.89 -15.49
C THR A 99 2.47 -38.17 -16.82
N GLY A 100 3.40 -37.29 -17.20
CA GLY A 100 3.23 -36.42 -18.37
C GLY A 100 2.41 -35.16 -18.07
N GLU A 101 1.95 -35.01 -16.84
CA GLU A 101 1.14 -33.88 -16.38
C GLU A 101 1.98 -32.90 -15.56
N TYR A 102 1.61 -31.63 -15.66
CA TYR A 102 2.24 -30.53 -14.94
C TYR A 102 1.19 -29.78 -14.13
N GLU A 103 1.46 -29.59 -12.85
CA GLU A 103 0.63 -28.78 -11.95
C GLU A 103 1.21 -27.38 -11.83
N VAL A 104 0.35 -26.36 -11.88
CA VAL A 104 0.74 -24.96 -11.67
C VAL A 104 0.48 -24.60 -10.21
N SER A 105 1.56 -24.34 -9.47
CA SER A 105 1.50 -23.88 -8.09
C SER A 105 1.87 -22.40 -8.00
N HIS A 106 1.26 -21.71 -7.04
CA HIS A 106 1.48 -20.29 -6.76
C HIS A 106 2.12 -20.15 -5.37
N ILE A 107 3.36 -19.66 -5.33
CA ILE A 107 4.08 -19.43 -4.08
C ILE A 107 4.01 -17.94 -3.78
N LEU A 108 3.46 -17.59 -2.62
CA LEU A 108 3.49 -16.23 -2.11
C LEU A 108 4.85 -15.96 -1.47
N ILE A 109 5.53 -14.95 -1.97
CA ILE A 109 6.76 -14.41 -1.43
C ILE A 109 6.38 -13.14 -0.66
N ASP A 110 6.79 -13.13 0.61
CA ASP A 110 6.52 -12.02 1.53
C ASP A 110 7.45 -10.83 1.25
N GLU A 111 6.99 -9.64 1.62
CA GLU A 111 7.72 -8.38 1.51
C GLU A 111 9.15 -8.44 2.04
N LYS A 112 9.39 -9.17 3.14
CA LYS A 112 10.71 -9.24 3.78
C LYS A 112 11.76 -9.78 2.83
N GLU A 113 11.45 -10.83 2.07
CA GLU A 113 12.40 -11.42 1.12
C GLU A 113 12.73 -10.45 -0.03
N ILE A 114 11.74 -9.65 -0.45
CA ILE A 114 11.93 -8.60 -1.45
C ILE A 114 12.82 -7.50 -0.88
N LEU A 115 12.54 -7.01 0.32
CA LEU A 115 13.30 -5.93 0.97
C LEU A 115 14.73 -6.36 1.32
N ASP A 116 14.92 -7.58 1.79
CA ASP A 116 16.24 -8.15 2.10
C ASP A 116 17.11 -8.25 0.83
N THR A 117 16.48 -8.48 -0.33
CA THR A 117 17.17 -8.49 -1.63
C THR A 117 17.51 -7.08 -2.12
N LEU A 118 16.66 -6.09 -1.83
CA LEU A 118 16.88 -4.69 -2.23
C LEU A 118 17.92 -4.00 -1.35
N PHE A 119 17.92 -4.28 -0.05
CA PHE A 119 18.80 -3.65 0.94
C PHE A 119 19.61 -4.70 1.73
N PRO A 120 20.45 -5.51 1.06
CA PRO A 120 21.43 -6.34 1.75
C PRO A 120 22.44 -5.40 2.44
N GLY A 121 22.88 -5.73 3.66
CA GLY A 121 23.72 -4.85 4.49
C GLY A 121 25.08 -4.41 3.89
N GLU A 122 25.89 -3.74 4.72
CA GLU A 122 27.02 -2.81 4.40
C GLU A 122 28.08 -3.14 3.33
N ASP A 123 28.01 -4.23 2.55
CA ASP A 123 29.06 -4.66 1.61
C ASP A 123 28.64 -4.76 0.13
N HIS A 124 27.44 -4.30 -0.25
CA HIS A 124 26.94 -4.43 -1.62
C HIS A 124 26.79 -3.08 -2.34
N LEU A 125 27.22 -3.03 -3.60
CA LEU A 125 26.99 -1.90 -4.49
C LEU A 125 25.47 -1.75 -4.72
N GLU A 126 24.85 -0.72 -4.13
CA GLU A 126 23.41 -0.45 -4.18
C GLU A 126 22.84 -0.44 -5.61
N GLU A 127 23.65 -0.07 -6.62
CA GLU A 127 23.25 0.01 -8.02
C GLU A 127 22.99 -1.35 -8.70
N LEU A 128 23.47 -2.47 -8.13
CA LEU A 128 23.29 -3.81 -8.70
C LEU A 128 22.22 -4.64 -7.99
N ASN A 129 21.78 -4.21 -6.81
CA ASN A 129 20.75 -4.91 -6.05
C ASN A 129 19.42 -4.73 -6.79
N ARG A 130 18.89 -5.80 -7.37
CA ARG A 130 17.57 -5.79 -8.01
C ARG A 130 16.85 -7.08 -7.69
N TYR A 131 15.56 -6.96 -7.41
CA TYR A 131 14.68 -8.12 -7.27
C TYR A 131 14.04 -8.42 -8.62
N GLU A 132 14.29 -9.58 -9.20
CA GLU A 132 13.76 -9.96 -10.52
C GLU A 132 12.49 -10.80 -10.41
N PHE A 133 11.54 -10.56 -11.31
CA PHE A 133 10.31 -11.32 -11.48
C PHE A 133 10.40 -12.22 -12.71
N LYS A 134 9.65 -13.34 -12.72
CA LYS A 134 9.46 -14.12 -13.94
C LYS A 134 8.23 -13.61 -14.69
N MET A 135 8.28 -13.73 -16.01
CA MET A 135 7.14 -13.41 -16.85
C MET A 135 5.94 -14.30 -16.47
N GLY A 136 4.79 -13.69 -16.21
CA GLY A 136 3.57 -14.40 -15.80
C GLY A 136 3.41 -14.59 -14.29
N ASP A 137 4.35 -14.09 -13.47
CA ASP A 137 4.16 -13.91 -12.03
C ASP A 137 3.18 -12.76 -11.76
N PHE A 138 2.63 -12.69 -10.55
CA PHE A 138 1.79 -11.57 -10.12
C PHE A 138 2.48 -10.74 -9.05
N PHE A 139 2.41 -9.43 -9.19
CA PHE A 139 2.94 -8.49 -8.21
C PHE A 139 1.82 -7.59 -7.70
N PHE A 140 1.73 -7.41 -6.38
CA PHE A 140 0.80 -6.50 -5.74
C PHE A 140 1.49 -5.64 -4.69
N VAL A 141 1.03 -4.39 -4.61
CA VAL A 141 1.46 -3.39 -3.65
C VAL A 141 0.23 -2.94 -2.88
N GLU A 142 0.31 -3.03 -1.57
CA GLU A 142 -0.72 -2.55 -0.65
C GLU A 142 -0.14 -1.44 0.21
N VAL A 143 -0.84 -0.32 0.29
CA VAL A 143 -0.47 0.82 1.12
C VAL A 143 -1.63 1.17 2.02
N LYS A 144 -1.36 1.22 3.32
CA LYS A 144 -2.32 1.64 4.35
C LYS A 144 -1.72 2.74 5.21
N ASN A 145 -2.51 3.72 5.61
CA ASN A 145 -2.01 4.73 6.54
C ASN A 145 -1.77 4.12 7.94
N ARG A 146 -0.64 4.48 8.54
CA ARG A 146 -0.28 4.11 9.92
C ARG A 146 -0.82 5.19 10.86
N GLY A 147 -1.91 4.88 11.56
CA GLY A 147 -2.56 5.80 12.52
C GLY A 147 -3.77 6.52 11.93
N LYS A 148 -4.19 7.63 12.56
CA LYS A 148 -5.34 8.43 12.11
C LYS A 148 -4.89 9.62 11.28
N THR A 149 -5.58 9.90 10.20
CA THR A 149 -5.44 11.18 9.47
C THR A 149 -5.97 12.33 10.32
N MET A 150 -5.61 13.57 9.97
CA MET A 150 -6.07 14.75 10.70
C MET A 150 -7.61 14.87 10.69
N ALA A 151 -8.27 14.56 9.56
CA ALA A 151 -9.72 14.57 9.48
C ALA A 151 -10.35 13.56 10.44
N THR A 152 -9.83 12.33 10.45
CA THR A 152 -10.29 11.25 11.33
C THR A 152 -10.07 11.61 12.80
N ALA A 153 -8.92 12.17 13.16
CA ALA A 153 -8.61 12.58 14.52
C ALA A 153 -9.53 13.69 15.03
N VAL A 154 -9.79 14.72 14.21
CA VAL A 154 -10.71 15.82 14.57
C VAL A 154 -12.14 15.31 14.67
N ARG A 155 -12.59 14.47 13.73
CA ARG A 155 -13.92 13.84 13.75
C ARG A 155 -14.12 12.99 15.01
N ASP A 156 -13.14 12.16 15.34
CA ASP A 156 -13.18 11.31 16.54
C ASP A 156 -13.24 12.14 17.83
N MET A 157 -12.50 13.24 17.89
CA MET A 157 -12.57 14.18 19.01
C MET A 157 -13.98 14.79 19.17
N ILE A 158 -14.63 15.17 18.07
CA ILE A 158 -15.97 15.78 18.09
C ILE A 158 -17.06 14.76 18.45
N LEU A 159 -16.97 13.57 17.90
CA LEU A 159 -17.98 12.51 18.07
C LEU A 159 -17.75 11.66 19.33
N PHE A 160 -16.66 11.92 20.06
CA PHE A 160 -16.20 11.07 21.17
C PHE A 160 -16.09 9.60 20.76
N SER A 161 -15.61 9.36 19.53
CA SER A 161 -15.42 8.03 18.95
C SER A 161 -13.95 7.68 18.82
N ASP A 162 -13.66 6.39 18.66
CA ASP A 162 -12.32 5.90 18.34
C ASP A 162 -12.36 5.08 17.05
N THR A 163 -12.09 5.73 15.92
CA THR A 163 -12.05 5.07 14.62
C THR A 163 -10.70 4.38 14.44
N GLN A 164 -10.69 3.05 14.43
CA GLN A 164 -9.47 2.24 14.27
C GLN A 164 -9.21 1.77 12.83
N THR A 165 -10.11 2.08 11.90
CA THR A 165 -9.95 1.70 10.49
C THR A 165 -9.05 2.68 9.75
N PRO A 166 -8.16 2.20 8.86
CA PRO A 166 -7.38 3.08 8.00
C PRO A 166 -8.31 3.87 7.09
N SER A 167 -8.15 5.19 7.05
CA SER A 167 -8.88 6.08 6.16
C SER A 167 -8.32 6.05 4.73
N ILE A 168 -7.04 5.69 4.57
CA ILE A 168 -6.38 5.57 3.27
C ILE A 168 -5.90 4.12 3.12
N PHE A 169 -6.56 3.39 2.21
CA PHE A 169 -6.19 2.03 1.83
C PHE A 169 -6.19 1.90 0.31
N VAL A 170 -5.03 1.59 -0.25
CA VAL A 170 -4.83 1.45 -1.69
C VAL A 170 -4.16 0.12 -1.97
N ARG A 171 -4.66 -0.60 -2.98
CA ARG A 171 -4.00 -1.78 -3.52
C ARG A 171 -3.90 -1.66 -5.03
N ALA A 172 -2.69 -1.82 -5.55
CA ALA A 172 -2.39 -1.84 -6.98
C ALA A 172 -1.59 -3.10 -7.31
N GLY A 173 -1.67 -3.57 -8.55
CA GLY A 173 -0.93 -4.76 -8.96
C GLY A 173 -1.51 -5.46 -10.17
N GLY A 174 -0.87 -6.56 -10.56
CA GLY A 174 -1.28 -7.37 -11.69
C GLY A 174 -0.18 -8.33 -12.14
N MET A 175 -0.39 -8.93 -13.32
CA MET A 175 0.56 -9.84 -13.94
C MET A 175 1.78 -9.07 -14.46
N VAL A 176 2.97 -9.62 -14.24
CA VAL A 176 4.25 -9.14 -14.76
C VAL A 176 4.38 -9.54 -16.22
N ARG A 177 4.64 -8.56 -17.09
CA ARG A 177 4.68 -8.71 -18.55
C ARG A 177 6.12 -8.82 -19.05
N ASN A 178 7.08 -8.21 -18.34
CA ASN A 178 8.49 -8.18 -18.70
C ASN A 178 8.69 -7.72 -20.16
N GLU A 179 8.23 -6.51 -20.47
CA GLU A 179 8.27 -5.91 -21.82
C GLU A 179 9.61 -5.18 -22.09
N ALA A 180 10.52 -5.12 -21.11
CA ALA A 180 11.79 -4.40 -21.19
C ALA A 180 12.96 -5.17 -21.84
N TYR A 181 12.68 -6.23 -22.60
CA TYR A 181 13.68 -7.07 -23.29
C TYR A 181 13.67 -6.87 -24.80
#